data_AF-A6NYR5-F1
#
_entry.id   AF-A6NYR5-F1
#
_cell.length_a   1.000
_cell.length_b   1.000
_cell.length_c   1.000
_cell.angle_alpha   90.00
_cell.angle_beta   90.00
_cell.angle_gamma   90.00
#
_symmetry.space_group_name_H-M   'P 1'
#
loop_
_entity.id
_entity.type
_entity.pdbx_description
1 polymer ?
#
loop_
_entity_poly.entity_id
_entity_poly.type
_entity_poly.pdbx_seq_one_letter_code
_entity_poly.pdbx_strand_id
1 'polypeptide(L)' 'MMYALEHFSAQATGGRPCRCWVQYAICGKHEILEKVCQNQRRPEEWRVISLATGVPEERSAA' A
#
# COMPACT_ATOMS: atom_id res chain seq x y z
N MET A 1 -2.68 -7.90 -13.52
CA MET A 1 -2.60 -6.71 -12.64
C MET A 1 -2.16 -7.18 -11.27
N MET A 2 -1.20 -6.50 -10.65
CA MET A 2 -0.78 -6.83 -9.29
C MET A 2 -1.37 -5.82 -8.32
N TYR A 3 -1.60 -6.26 -7.09
CA TYR A 3 -2.09 -5.44 -6.00
C TYR A 3 -1.14 -5.62 -4.82
N ALA A 4 -0.89 -4.54 -4.08
CA ALA A 4 -0.12 -4.58 -2.86
C ALA A 4 -1.01 -4.28 -1.67
N LEU A 5 -0.85 -5.06 -0.61
CA LEU A 5 -1.37 -4.72 0.71
C LEU A 5 -0.28 -3.94 1.43
N GLU A 6 -0.60 -2.72 1.84
CA GLU A 6 0.26 -1.87 2.62
C GLU A 6 -0.28 -1.69 4.03
N HIS A 7 0.64 -1.64 4.99
CA HIS A 7 0.35 -1.35 6.38
C HIS A 7 0.98 -0.01 6.76
N PHE A 8 0.25 0.82 7.47
CA PHE A 8 0.71 2.10 7.98
C PHE A 8 1.58 1.85 9.21
N SER A 9 2.89 1.98 9.03
CA SER A 9 3.85 1.76 10.11
C SER A 9 4.51 3.07 10.50
N ALA A 10 4.60 3.32 11.81
CA ALA A 10 5.47 4.34 12.35
C ALA A 10 6.88 3.75 12.43
N GLN A 11 7.72 4.01 11.44
CA GLN A 11 9.14 3.67 11.53
C GLN A 11 9.87 4.78 12.29
N ALA A 12 10.51 4.41 13.39
CA ALA A 12 11.39 5.28 14.15
C ALA A 12 12.83 5.09 13.68
N THR A 13 13.16 5.59 12.48
CA THR A 13 14.54 5.59 12.00
C THR A 13 15.21 6.89 12.43
N GLY A 14 16.08 6.86 13.44
CA GLY A 14 16.95 7.99 13.79
C GLY A 14 16.25 9.18 14.46
N GLY A 15 15.34 8.94 15.41
CA GLY A 15 14.87 9.96 16.36
C GLY A 15 13.67 10.80 15.92
N ARG A 16 13.17 10.66 14.69
CA ARG A 16 11.86 11.21 14.28
C ARG A 16 10.90 10.08 13.89
N PRO A 17 9.66 10.06 14.42
CA PRO A 17 8.66 9.11 13.98
C PRO A 17 8.24 9.48 12.55
N CYS A 18 8.71 8.73 11.56
CA CYS A 18 8.22 8.82 10.20
C CYS A 18 7.10 7.80 10.04
N ARG A 19 5.90 8.31 9.72
CA ARG A 19 4.75 7.47 9.43
C ARG A 19 4.70 7.22 7.93
N CYS A 20 4.88 5.96 7.53
CA CYS A 20 4.95 5.57 6.13
C CYS A 20 4.12 4.30 5.89
N TRP A 21 3.60 4.18 4.68
CA TRP A 21 2.99 2.94 4.21
C TRP A 21 4.10 1.96 3.82
N VAL A 22 4.03 0.75 4.35
CA VAL A 22 5.02 -0.31 4.10
C VAL A 22 4.32 -1.46 3.40
N GLN A 23 4.91 -1.94 2.32
CA GLN A 23 4.41 -3.08 1.58
C GLN A 23 4.54 -4.36 2.42
N TYR A 24 3.40 -4.99 2.69
CA TYR A 24 3.31 -6.21 3.49
C TYR A 24 3.19 -7.46 2.61
N ALA A 25 2.40 -7.37 1.53
CA ALA A 25 2.19 -8.47 0.60
C ALA A 25 1.86 -7.97 -0.81
N ILE A 26 2.12 -8.80 -1.82
CA ILE A 26 1.71 -8.57 -3.21
C ILE A 26 0.92 -9.78 -3.69
N CYS A 27 -0.21 -9.55 -4.37
CA CYS A 27 -1.02 -10.60 -4.95
C CYS A 27 -1.67 -10.15 -6.26
N GLY A 28 -1.87 -11.09 -7.19
CA GLY A 28 -2.63 -10.84 -8.41
C GLY A 28 -4.16 -10.81 -8.22
N LYS A 29 -4.66 -11.16 -7.04
CA LYS A 29 -6.09 -11.22 -6.72
C LYS A 29 -6.46 -10.15 -5.69
N HIS A 30 -7.11 -9.08 -6.15
CA HIS A 30 -7.55 -7.95 -5.32
C HIS A 30 -8.47 -8.42 -4.17
N GLU A 31 -9.46 -9.25 -4.47
CA GLU A 31 -10.46 -9.74 -3.49
C GLU A 31 -9.83 -10.40 -2.24
N ILE A 32 -8.68 -11.05 -2.41
CA ILE A 32 -7.98 -11.71 -1.30
C ILE A 32 -7.36 -10.66 -0.40
N LEU A 33 -6.70 -9.65 -0.98
CA LEU A 33 -6.09 -8.56 -0.22
C LEU A 33 -7.14 -7.69 0.47
N GLU A 34 -8.30 -7.45 -0.14
CA GLU A 34 -9.42 -6.73 0.49
C GLU A 34 -9.93 -7.48 1.73
N LYS A 35 -10.17 -8.78 1.61
CA LYS A 35 -10.58 -9.61 2.75
C LYS A 35 -9.53 -9.56 3.85
N VAL A 36 -8.25 -9.67 3.50
CA VAL A 36 -7.17 -9.56 4.48
C VAL A 36 -7.21 -8.18 5.14
N CYS A 37 -7.26 -7.09 4.38
CA CYS A 37 -7.31 -5.71 4.86
C CYS A 37 -8.45 -5.47 5.86
N GLN A 38 -9.67 -5.94 5.55
CA GLN A 38 -10.83 -5.80 6.43
C GLN A 38 -10.75 -6.62 7.72
N ASN A 39 -9.98 -7.72 7.71
CA ASN A 39 -9.82 -8.60 8.86
C ASN A 39 -8.57 -8.27 9.70
N GLN A 40 -7.82 -7.22 9.36
CA GLN A 40 -6.71 -6.77 10.18
C GLN A 40 -7.18 -6.02 11.42
N ARG A 41 -6.35 -6.05 12.46
CA ARG A 41 -6.53 -5.16 13.61
C ARG A 41 -6.29 -3.73 13.11
N ARG A 42 -7.29 -2.86 13.30
CA ARG A 42 -7.29 -1.44 12.87
C ARG A 42 -7.25 -1.29 11.34
N PRO A 43 -8.35 -1.59 10.64
CA PRO A 43 -8.41 -1.53 9.17
C PRO A 43 -8.06 -0.15 8.60
N GLU A 44 -8.17 0.92 9.39
CA GLU A 44 -7.72 2.27 9.03
C GLU A 44 -6.20 2.39 8.81
N GLU A 45 -5.41 1.44 9.34
CA GLU A 45 -3.96 1.35 9.14
C GLU A 45 -3.59 0.43 7.96
N TRP A 46 -4.56 -0.06 7.20
CA TRP A 46 -4.32 -0.95 6.07
C TRP A 46 -4.95 -0.39 4.80
N ARG A 47 -4.28 -0.62 3.67
CA ARG A 47 -4.84 -0.28 2.36
C ARG A 47 -4.37 -1.25 1.30
N VAL A 48 -5.22 -1.48 0.31
CA VAL A 48 -4.84 -2.20 -0.92
C VAL A 48 -4.64 -1.18 -2.02
N ILE A 49 -3.49 -1.22 -2.68
CA ILE A 49 -3.19 -0.38 -3.84
C ILE A 49 -3.01 -1.24 -5.08
N SER A 50 -3.39 -0.73 -6.24
CA SER A 50 -3.02 -1.33 -7.52
C SER A 50 -1.55 -1.00 -7.83
N LEU A 51 -0.76 -2.04 -8.07
CA LEU A 51 0.56 -1.87 -8.65
C LEU A 51 0.36 -1.73 -10.16
N ALA A 52 0.31 -0.48 -10.64
CA ALA A 52 0.33 -0.21 -12.05
C ALA A 52 1.67 -0.71 -12.61
N THR A 53 1.62 -1.65 -13.55
CA THR A 53 2.81 -2.09 -14.29
C THR A 53 3.17 -0.96 -15.25
N GLY A 54 3.92 0.03 -14.77
CA GLY A 54 4.57 1.08 -15.54
C GLY A 54 3.82 1.64 -16.74
N VAL A 55 3.07 2.73 -16.53
CA VAL A 55 3.08 3.82 -17.51
C VAL A 55 3.33 5.08 -16.69
N PRO A 56 4.50 5.75 -16.81
CA PRO A 56 4.62 7.10 -16.31
C PRO A 56 3.62 7.92 -17.14
N GLU A 57 2.56 8.40 -16.48
CA GLU A 57 1.74 9.47 -17.03
C GLU A 57 2.67 10.67 -17.19
N GLU A 58 3.21 10.83 -18.40
CA GLU A 58 3.84 12.05 -18.86
C GLU A 58 2.84 13.18 -18.66
N ARG A 59 2.99 13.92 -17.56
CA ARG A 59 2.48 15.28 -17.45
C ARG A 59 3.21 16.14 -18.47
N SER A 60 2.77 16.07 -19.73
CA SER A 60 2.99 17.16 -20.66
C SER A 60 2.04 18.29 -20.29
N ALA A 61 2.63 19.33 -19.70
CA ALA A 61 2.00 20.61 -19.47
C ALA A 61 1.60 21.26 -20.80
N ALA A 62 0.43 21.91 -20.82
CA ALA A 62 0.08 22.97 -21.76
C ALA A 62 -0.80 23.98 -21.04
#